data_AF-A0A2T7BUZ8-F1
#
_entry.id   AF-A0A2T7BUZ8-F1
#
_cell.length_a   1.000
_cell.length_b   1.000
_cell.length_c   1.000
_cell.angle_alpha   90.00
_cell.angle_beta   90.00
_cell.angle_gamma   90.00
#
_symmetry.space_group_name_H-M   'P 1'
#
loop_
_entity.id
_entity.type
_entity.pdbx_description
1 polymer ?
#
loop_
_entity_poly.entity_id
_entity_poly.type
_entity_poly.pdbx_seq_one_letter_code
_entity_poly.pdbx_strand_id
1 'polypeptide(L)'
;MNQSNQLKLAQRGAYLSLIIYIILSIAKFFVGTIYDSAAVRADSLNNMTDIIVSIAVIVGLKISIKPADSNHPYGHLKSENIATLLVSFVIMFVGIQVVIENLPRIFIKEHPTPNIITIYVSMISGIIMFIVYYINQRLAKYTNSSSLNSAAKDNLSDALVSIGTAIGLIFTQIGMPIVDTILATILGLLIIYTGFGIFKESIFALSDGFNERELTAFKNYILEVDDVIDVQSIKGRYYGSSIFVDVTIVVESNLTLEEAHHICDAVEQHMHNKGVSSIYVHPEPASIQ
;
A
#
# COMPACT_ATOMS: atom_id res chain seq x y z
N MET A 1 -6.54 27.03 4.65
CA MET A 1 -7.27 26.36 3.55
C MET A 1 -8.23 25.37 4.16
N ASN A 2 -9.48 25.29 3.69
CA ASN A 2 -10.42 24.27 4.17
C ASN A 2 -9.88 22.86 3.89
N GLN A 3 -10.12 21.93 4.82
CA GLN A 3 -9.74 20.51 4.74
C GLN A 3 -10.20 19.86 3.42
N SER A 4 -11.39 20.24 2.93
CA SER A 4 -11.90 19.82 1.61
C SER A 4 -10.98 20.23 0.43
N ASN A 5 -10.36 21.41 0.48
CA ASN A 5 -9.45 21.86 -0.57
C ASN A 5 -8.11 21.11 -0.53
N GLN A 6 -7.62 20.76 0.67
CA GLN A 6 -6.41 19.94 0.83
C GLN A 6 -6.62 18.51 0.28
N LEU A 7 -7.78 17.91 0.56
CA LEU A 7 -8.14 16.59 0.02
C LEU A 7 -8.23 16.60 -1.52
N LYS A 8 -8.87 17.62 -2.11
CA LYS A 8 -8.94 17.77 -3.57
C LYS A 8 -7.57 17.94 -4.22
N LEU A 9 -6.66 18.69 -3.57
CA LEU A 9 -5.28 18.84 -4.03
C LEU A 9 -4.52 17.51 -3.96
N ALA A 10 -4.70 16.74 -2.88
CA ALA A 10 -4.04 15.46 -2.74
C ALA A 10 -4.52 14.44 -3.80
N GLN A 11 -5.83 14.41 -4.06
CA GLN A 11 -6.41 13.59 -5.13
C GLN A 11 -5.85 13.95 -6.51
N ARG A 12 -5.65 15.23 -6.81
CA ARG A 12 -5.04 15.66 -8.09
C ARG A 12 -3.63 15.09 -8.28
N GLY A 13 -2.82 15.04 -7.22
CA GLY A 13 -1.48 14.43 -7.28
C GLY A 13 -1.52 12.91 -7.52
N ALA A 14 -2.47 12.22 -6.89
CA ALA A 14 -2.70 10.80 -7.16
C ALA A 14 -3.14 10.54 -8.61
N TYR A 15 -4.11 11.32 -9.12
CA TYR A 15 -4.55 11.23 -10.53
C TYR A 15 -3.44 11.54 -11.52
N LEU A 16 -2.58 12.52 -11.23
CA LEU A 16 -1.41 12.82 -12.05
C LEU A 16 -0.51 11.58 -12.18
N SER A 17 -0.21 10.92 -11.07
CA SER A 17 0.61 9.69 -11.08
C SER A 17 -0.04 8.59 -11.93
N LEU A 18 -1.34 8.34 -11.71
CA LEU A 18 -2.07 7.31 -12.43
C LEU A 18 -2.06 7.53 -13.95
N ILE A 19 -2.32 8.76 -14.40
CA ILE A 19 -2.30 9.11 -15.83
C ILE A 19 -0.90 8.91 -16.41
N ILE A 20 0.13 9.35 -15.69
CA ILE A 20 1.52 9.21 -16.13
C ILE A 20 1.92 7.73 -16.19
N TYR A 21 1.53 6.91 -15.20
CA TYR A 21 1.76 5.48 -15.23
C TYR A 21 1.13 4.82 -16.46
N ILE A 22 -0.13 5.15 -16.78
CA ILE A 22 -0.80 4.61 -17.96
C ILE A 22 -0.02 4.95 -19.24
N ILE A 23 0.37 6.21 -19.40
CA ILE A 23 1.11 6.66 -20.60
C ILE A 23 2.47 5.96 -20.70
N LEU A 24 3.25 5.94 -19.62
CA LEU A 24 4.59 5.36 -19.61
C LEU A 24 4.56 3.85 -19.77
N SER A 25 3.63 3.16 -19.12
CA SER A 25 3.45 1.71 -19.23
C SER A 25 3.16 1.30 -20.67
N ILE A 26 2.21 1.97 -21.32
CA ILE A 26 1.86 1.70 -22.72
C ILE A 26 3.07 1.95 -23.63
N ALA A 27 3.72 3.11 -23.48
CA ALA A 27 4.88 3.47 -24.29
C ALA A 27 6.03 2.46 -24.16
N LYS A 28 6.40 2.11 -22.92
CA LYS A 28 7.45 1.12 -22.65
C LYS A 28 7.07 -0.27 -23.17
N PHE A 29 5.83 -0.71 -22.99
CA PHE A 29 5.39 -2.02 -23.44
C PHE A 29 5.53 -2.17 -24.97
N PHE A 30 5.09 -1.17 -25.73
CA PHE A 30 5.25 -1.17 -27.19
C PHE A 30 6.73 -1.13 -27.60
N VAL A 31 7.53 -0.24 -26.99
CA VAL A 31 8.96 -0.11 -27.31
C VAL A 31 9.72 -1.38 -26.96
N GLY A 32 9.51 -1.95 -25.78
CA GLY A 32 10.14 -3.20 -25.33
C GLY A 32 9.74 -4.40 -26.19
N THR A 33 8.54 -4.40 -26.77
CA THR A 33 8.10 -5.46 -27.69
C THR A 33 8.69 -5.28 -29.10
N ILE A 34 8.62 -4.06 -29.66
CA ILE A 34 9.11 -3.77 -31.02
C ILE A 34 10.62 -3.94 -31.12
N TYR A 35 11.36 -3.53 -30.09
CA TYR A 35 12.84 -3.57 -30.07
C TYR A 35 13.40 -4.74 -29.25
N ASP A 36 12.55 -5.70 -28.90
CA ASP A 36 12.85 -6.92 -28.15
C ASP A 36 13.73 -6.72 -26.90
N SER A 37 13.47 -5.68 -26.10
CA SER A 37 14.08 -5.53 -24.78
C SER A 37 13.21 -6.16 -23.71
N ALA A 38 13.73 -7.22 -23.10
CA ALA A 38 13.08 -7.86 -21.96
C ALA A 38 13.04 -6.94 -20.74
N ALA A 39 14.08 -6.15 -20.49
CA ALA A 39 14.14 -5.27 -19.33
C ALA A 39 13.09 -4.15 -19.42
N VAL A 40 12.94 -3.52 -20.58
CA VAL A 40 11.90 -2.49 -20.79
C VAL A 40 10.50 -3.09 -20.70
N ARG A 41 10.28 -4.32 -21.21
CA ARG A 41 9.00 -5.02 -21.03
C ARG A 41 8.71 -5.31 -19.55
N ALA A 42 9.68 -5.82 -18.80
CA ALA A 42 9.51 -6.08 -17.37
C ALA A 42 9.23 -4.80 -16.57
N ASP A 43 9.95 -3.71 -16.86
CA ASP A 43 9.72 -2.37 -16.28
C ASP A 43 8.31 -1.84 -16.62
N SER A 44 7.83 -2.07 -17.85
CA SER A 44 6.46 -1.73 -18.23
C SER A 44 5.41 -2.53 -17.43
N LEU A 45 5.66 -3.83 -17.23
CA LEU A 45 4.75 -4.69 -16.47
C LEU A 45 4.72 -4.30 -14.99
N ASN A 46 5.86 -3.89 -14.41
CA ASN A 46 5.92 -3.33 -13.07
C ASN A 46 4.98 -2.12 -12.95
N ASN A 47 5.13 -1.11 -13.81
CA ASN A 47 4.24 0.07 -13.78
C ASN A 47 2.77 -0.28 -14.07
N MET A 48 2.49 -1.31 -14.89
CA MET A 48 1.12 -1.80 -15.08
C MET A 48 0.55 -2.41 -13.80
N THR A 49 1.37 -3.10 -13.00
CA THR A 49 0.91 -3.64 -11.71
C THR A 49 0.47 -2.54 -10.75
N ASP A 50 1.17 -1.40 -10.70
CA ASP A 50 0.79 -0.25 -9.87
C ASP A 50 -0.54 0.39 -10.29
N ILE A 51 -0.83 0.41 -11.60
CA ILE A 51 -2.13 0.82 -12.13
C ILE A 51 -3.22 -0.15 -11.65
N ILE A 52 -2.98 -1.46 -11.73
CA ILE A 52 -3.94 -2.48 -11.31
C ILE A 52 -4.21 -2.38 -9.80
N VAL A 53 -3.17 -2.19 -8.98
CA VAL A 53 -3.32 -1.94 -7.52
C VAL A 53 -4.18 -0.70 -7.29
N SER A 54 -3.87 0.40 -7.96
CA SER A 54 -4.63 1.65 -7.81
C SER A 54 -6.12 1.48 -8.16
N ILE A 55 -6.43 0.75 -9.23
CA ILE A 55 -7.81 0.43 -9.62
C ILE A 55 -8.47 -0.48 -8.58
N ALA A 56 -7.76 -1.49 -8.08
CA ALA A 56 -8.26 -2.41 -7.08
C ALA A 56 -8.63 -1.71 -5.78
N VAL A 57 -7.79 -0.78 -5.32
CA VAL A 57 -8.06 0.06 -4.15
C VAL A 57 -9.29 0.92 -4.39
N ILE A 58 -9.42 1.58 -5.56
CA ILE A 58 -10.60 2.39 -5.87
C ILE A 58 -11.90 1.56 -5.86
N VAL A 59 -11.87 0.38 -6.48
CA VAL A 59 -13.03 -0.53 -6.53
C VAL A 59 -13.34 -1.06 -5.13
N GLY A 60 -12.32 -1.50 -4.38
CA GLY A 60 -12.43 -1.99 -3.02
C GLY A 60 -13.02 -0.95 -2.07
N LEU A 61 -12.55 0.29 -2.14
CA LEU A 61 -13.08 1.43 -1.40
C LEU A 61 -14.53 1.74 -1.75
N LYS A 62 -14.87 1.69 -3.04
CA LYS A 62 -16.25 1.95 -3.49
C LYS A 62 -17.23 0.91 -2.91
N ILE A 63 -16.79 -0.33 -2.77
CA ILE A 63 -17.58 -1.39 -2.14
C ILE A 63 -17.59 -1.22 -0.61
N SER A 64 -16.47 -0.83 -0.01
CA SER A 64 -16.31 -0.74 1.44
C SER A 64 -17.16 0.34 2.10
N ILE A 65 -17.48 1.41 1.38
CA ILE A 65 -18.36 2.51 1.83
C ILE A 65 -19.84 2.06 1.95
N LYS A 66 -20.20 0.88 1.42
CA LYS A 66 -21.57 0.36 1.56
C LYS A 66 -21.90 0.15 3.06
N PRO A 67 -23.03 0.70 3.54
CA PRO A 67 -23.41 0.56 4.94
C PRO A 67 -23.71 -0.90 5.30
N ALA A 68 -23.75 -1.17 6.61
CA ALA A 68 -24.15 -2.47 7.15
C ALA A 68 -25.52 -2.91 6.60
N ASP A 69 -25.61 -4.19 6.26
CA ASP A 69 -26.82 -4.86 5.80
C ASP A 69 -27.08 -6.12 6.62
N SER A 70 -28.21 -6.80 6.38
CA SER A 70 -28.66 -7.92 7.21
C SER A 70 -27.69 -9.10 7.23
N ASN A 71 -26.87 -9.28 6.20
CA ASN A 71 -25.84 -10.32 6.13
C ASN A 71 -24.43 -9.81 6.43
N HIS A 72 -24.21 -8.50 6.57
CA HIS A 72 -22.96 -7.88 7.02
C HIS A 72 -23.23 -6.83 8.10
N PRO A 73 -23.46 -7.23 9.37
CA PRO A 73 -23.78 -6.31 10.46
C PRO A 73 -22.67 -5.29 10.75
N TYR A 74 -21.41 -5.63 10.45
CA TYR A 74 -20.25 -4.76 10.59
C TYR A 74 -19.92 -3.95 9.31
N GLY A 75 -20.76 -4.06 8.27
CA GLY A 75 -20.54 -3.41 6.97
C GLY A 75 -19.54 -4.14 6.07
N HIS A 76 -19.15 -3.46 5.00
CA HIS A 76 -18.36 -4.02 3.90
C HIS A 76 -16.89 -3.59 3.94
N LEU A 77 -16.41 -3.09 5.08
CA LEU A 77 -15.08 -2.48 5.20
C LEU A 77 -13.92 -3.40 4.77
N LYS A 78 -14.04 -4.72 5.02
CA LYS A 78 -13.03 -5.71 4.61
C LYS A 78 -12.95 -5.95 3.09
N SER A 79 -13.91 -5.47 2.30
CA SER A 79 -13.90 -5.63 0.83
C SER A 79 -12.68 -4.99 0.18
N GLU A 80 -12.12 -3.94 0.78
CA GLU A 80 -10.86 -3.32 0.32
C GLU A 80 -9.68 -4.30 0.38
N ASN A 81 -9.49 -4.95 1.53
CA ASN A 81 -8.44 -5.95 1.73
C ASN A 81 -8.63 -7.17 0.83
N ILE A 82 -9.89 -7.60 0.61
CA ILE A 82 -10.20 -8.71 -0.31
C ILE A 82 -9.84 -8.36 -1.75
N ALA A 83 -10.19 -7.15 -2.22
CA ALA A 83 -9.85 -6.70 -3.57
C ALA A 83 -8.32 -6.64 -3.76
N THR A 84 -7.62 -6.09 -2.77
CA THR A 84 -6.16 -5.98 -2.76
C THR A 84 -5.48 -7.35 -2.72
N LEU A 85 -6.00 -8.29 -1.94
CA LEU A 85 -5.55 -9.69 -1.91
C LEU A 85 -5.69 -10.36 -3.27
N LEU A 86 -6.84 -10.23 -3.93
CA LEU A 86 -7.06 -10.83 -5.26
C LEU A 86 -6.07 -10.29 -6.30
N VAL A 87 -5.80 -8.98 -6.27
CA VAL A 87 -4.84 -8.36 -7.18
C VAL A 87 -3.40 -8.79 -6.88
N SER A 88 -3.04 -9.01 -5.61
CA SER A 88 -1.70 -9.51 -5.27
C SER A 88 -1.34 -10.82 -5.99
N PHE A 89 -2.33 -11.71 -6.19
CA PHE A 89 -2.13 -12.94 -6.97
C PHE A 89 -1.86 -12.66 -8.45
N VAL A 90 -2.56 -11.69 -9.05
CA VAL A 90 -2.34 -11.28 -10.45
C VAL A 90 -0.93 -10.71 -10.61
N ILE A 91 -0.47 -9.88 -9.67
CA ILE A 91 0.87 -9.28 -9.68
C ILE A 91 1.94 -10.37 -9.58
N MET A 92 1.81 -11.27 -8.60
CA MET A 92 2.76 -12.38 -8.45
C MET A 92 2.77 -13.26 -9.71
N PHE A 93 1.61 -13.53 -10.31
CA PHE A 93 1.52 -14.28 -11.55
C PHE A 93 2.27 -13.59 -12.71
N VAL A 94 2.07 -12.28 -12.89
CA VAL A 94 2.81 -11.48 -13.90
C VAL A 94 4.32 -11.53 -13.62
N GLY A 95 4.74 -11.34 -12.38
CA GLY A 95 6.16 -11.42 -12.01
C GLY A 95 6.78 -12.80 -12.26
N ILE A 96 6.05 -13.88 -11.92
CA ILE A 96 6.46 -15.27 -12.21
C ILE A 96 6.59 -15.48 -13.71
N GLN A 97 5.66 -14.98 -14.53
CA GLN A 97 5.72 -15.08 -15.97
C GLN A 97 6.98 -14.40 -16.54
N VAL A 98 7.31 -13.19 -16.04
CA VAL A 98 8.53 -12.48 -16.43
C VAL A 98 9.77 -13.30 -16.09
N VAL A 99 9.83 -13.90 -14.89
CA VAL A 99 10.97 -14.74 -14.49
C VAL A 99 11.07 -16.01 -15.34
N ILE A 100 9.96 -16.72 -15.56
CA ILE A 100 9.94 -17.95 -16.37
C ILE A 100 10.37 -17.67 -17.82
N GLU A 101 9.99 -16.52 -18.38
CA GLU A 101 10.36 -16.14 -19.75
C GLU A 101 11.86 -15.81 -19.89
N ASN A 102 12.46 -15.18 -18.87
CA ASN A 102 13.79 -14.57 -18.97
C ASN A 102 14.90 -15.40 -18.30
N LEU A 103 14.63 -16.09 -17.20
CA LEU A 103 15.63 -16.85 -16.46
C LEU A 103 16.31 -17.94 -17.32
N PRO A 104 15.60 -18.72 -18.16
CA PRO A 104 16.25 -19.70 -19.04
C PRO A 104 17.12 -19.04 -20.11
N ARG A 105 16.75 -17.84 -20.58
CA ARG A 105 17.47 -17.12 -21.64
C ARG A 105 18.87 -16.71 -21.19
N ILE A 106 19.12 -16.56 -19.88
CA ILE A 106 20.45 -16.27 -19.32
C ILE A 106 21.48 -17.35 -19.68
N PHE A 107 21.05 -18.60 -19.85
CA PHE A 107 21.93 -19.74 -20.13
C PHE A 107 22.14 -20.00 -21.64
N ILE A 108 21.49 -19.23 -22.51
CA ILE A 108 21.61 -19.36 -23.97
C ILE A 108 22.72 -18.44 -24.45
N LYS A 109 23.50 -18.84 -25.48
CA LYS A 109 24.65 -18.07 -25.98
C LYS A 109 24.29 -16.84 -26.81
N GLU A 110 23.11 -16.82 -27.39
CA GLU A 110 22.67 -15.74 -28.29
C GLU A 110 21.66 -14.85 -27.57
N HIS A 111 22.03 -13.58 -27.40
CA HIS A 111 21.16 -12.56 -26.85
C HIS A 111 21.00 -11.44 -27.89
N PRO A 112 19.77 -11.11 -28.31
CA PRO A 112 19.56 -9.97 -29.19
C PRO A 112 19.98 -8.70 -28.45
N THR A 113 20.74 -7.85 -29.11
CA THR A 113 21.07 -6.51 -28.60
C THR A 113 19.86 -5.60 -28.80
N PRO A 114 19.22 -5.09 -27.74
CA PRO A 114 18.09 -4.20 -27.91
C PRO A 114 18.51 -2.90 -28.59
N ASN A 115 17.57 -2.26 -29.28
CA ASN A 115 17.83 -0.98 -29.94
C ASN A 115 18.10 0.14 -28.91
N ILE A 116 19.00 1.08 -29.23
CA ILE A 116 19.33 2.24 -28.36
C ILE A 116 18.09 3.07 -27.94
N ILE A 117 17.01 3.04 -28.72
CA ILE A 117 15.72 3.67 -28.38
C ILE A 117 15.19 3.20 -27.02
N THR A 118 15.44 1.95 -26.64
CA THR A 118 15.03 1.37 -25.35
C THR A 118 15.65 2.12 -24.16
N ILE A 119 16.92 2.52 -24.27
CA ILE A 119 17.63 3.33 -23.25
C ILE A 119 16.96 4.69 -23.09
N TYR A 120 16.69 5.38 -24.21
CA TYR A 120 16.07 6.71 -24.17
C TYR A 120 14.68 6.65 -23.53
N VAL A 121 13.87 5.65 -23.88
CA VAL A 121 12.51 5.51 -23.34
C VAL A 121 12.54 5.22 -21.84
N SER A 122 13.40 4.31 -21.37
CA SER A 122 13.56 4.05 -19.93
C SER A 122 14.11 5.27 -19.18
N MET A 123 15.07 5.99 -19.75
CA MET A 123 15.65 7.19 -19.13
C MET A 123 14.61 8.31 -19.02
N ILE A 124 13.89 8.60 -20.12
CA ILE A 124 12.84 9.62 -20.14
C ILE A 124 11.74 9.26 -19.16
N SER A 125 11.32 7.99 -19.11
CA SER A 125 10.34 7.53 -18.13
C SER A 125 10.81 7.77 -16.70
N GLY A 126 12.06 7.42 -16.39
CA GLY A 126 12.63 7.63 -15.07
C GLY A 126 12.67 9.09 -14.66
N ILE A 127 13.04 9.98 -15.59
CA ILE A 127 13.02 11.44 -15.37
C ILE A 127 11.59 11.93 -15.12
N ILE A 128 10.63 11.50 -15.94
CA ILE A 128 9.22 11.88 -15.77
C ILE A 128 8.71 11.43 -14.39
N MET A 129 8.96 10.18 -14.00
CA MET A 129 8.55 9.67 -12.69
C MET A 129 9.23 10.41 -11.54
N PHE A 130 10.50 10.79 -11.70
CA PHE A 130 11.21 11.61 -10.71
C PHE A 130 10.58 13.01 -10.57
N ILE A 131 10.16 13.62 -11.68
CA ILE A 131 9.43 14.91 -11.66
C ILE A 131 8.08 14.75 -10.94
N VAL A 132 7.33 13.69 -11.24
CA VAL A 132 6.03 13.42 -10.58
C VAL A 132 6.24 13.17 -9.08
N TYR A 133 7.27 12.41 -8.70
CA TYR A 133 7.67 12.25 -7.30
C TYR A 133 7.89 13.61 -6.64
N TYR A 134 8.68 14.50 -7.25
CA TYR A 134 8.97 15.80 -6.68
C TYR A 134 7.72 16.66 -6.45
N ILE A 135 6.81 16.66 -7.43
CA ILE A 135 5.52 17.36 -7.36
C ILE A 135 4.67 16.78 -6.22
N ASN A 136 4.51 15.46 -6.18
CA ASN A 136 3.68 14.80 -5.17
C ASN A 136 4.26 14.89 -3.77
N GLN A 137 5.59 14.81 -3.62
CA GLN A 137 6.24 14.97 -2.32
C GLN A 137 6.01 16.37 -1.75
N ARG A 138 6.06 17.41 -2.60
CA ARG A 138 5.73 18.78 -2.19
C ARG A 138 4.25 18.92 -1.83
N LEU A 139 3.35 18.37 -2.64
CA LEU A 139 1.92 18.39 -2.35
C LEU A 139 1.58 17.60 -1.07
N ALA A 140 2.21 16.47 -0.83
CA ALA A 140 2.00 15.63 0.36
C ALA A 140 2.39 16.38 1.63
N LYS A 141 3.56 17.05 1.63
CA LYS A 141 3.99 17.92 2.74
C LYS A 141 3.05 19.12 2.93
N TYR A 142 2.60 19.72 1.85
CA TYR A 142 1.68 20.87 1.91
C TYR A 142 0.28 20.50 2.42
N THR A 143 -0.19 19.29 2.11
CA THR A 143 -1.52 18.79 2.48
C THR A 143 -1.52 17.93 3.74
N ASN A 144 -0.35 17.64 4.32
CA ASN A 144 -0.16 16.65 5.39
C ASN A 144 -0.83 15.29 5.08
N SER A 145 -0.84 14.89 3.80
CA SER A 145 -1.46 13.63 3.38
C SER A 145 -0.45 12.48 3.42
N SER A 146 -0.64 11.54 4.35
CA SER A 146 0.14 10.31 4.45
C SER A 146 -0.03 9.42 3.22
N SER A 147 -1.24 9.33 2.67
CA SER A 147 -1.55 8.56 1.45
C SER A 147 -0.81 9.11 0.24
N LEU A 148 -0.81 10.43 0.03
CA LEU A 148 -0.08 11.03 -1.08
C LEU A 148 1.45 10.91 -0.91
N ASN A 149 1.93 10.98 0.33
CA ASN A 149 3.34 10.75 0.64
C ASN A 149 3.78 9.33 0.28
N SER A 150 2.90 8.34 0.50
CA SER A 150 3.15 6.95 0.13
C SER A 150 3.21 6.80 -1.39
N ALA A 151 2.20 7.33 -2.09
CA ALA A 151 2.20 7.36 -3.56
C ALA A 151 3.42 8.10 -4.16
N ALA A 152 3.92 9.15 -3.50
CA ALA A 152 5.15 9.82 -3.92
C ALA A 152 6.37 8.89 -3.81
N LYS A 153 6.48 8.09 -2.74
CA LYS A 153 7.56 7.11 -2.59
C LYS A 153 7.50 6.02 -3.65
N ASP A 154 6.31 5.56 -4.02
CA ASP A 154 6.14 4.60 -5.11
C ASP A 154 6.65 5.19 -6.43
N ASN A 155 6.26 6.45 -6.72
CA ASN A 155 6.77 7.18 -7.89
C ASN A 155 8.30 7.29 -7.90
N LEU A 156 8.94 7.44 -6.73
CA LEU A 156 10.40 7.46 -6.61
C LEU A 156 11.00 6.08 -6.89
N SER A 157 10.42 5.02 -6.32
CA SER A 157 10.86 3.64 -6.57
C SER A 157 10.87 3.34 -8.07
N ASP A 158 9.79 3.69 -8.76
CA ASP A 158 9.66 3.46 -10.20
C ASP A 158 10.57 4.34 -11.05
N ALA A 159 10.84 5.57 -10.61
CA ALA A 159 11.85 6.40 -11.22
C ALA A 159 13.22 5.73 -11.15
N LEU A 160 13.60 5.19 -9.99
CA LEU A 160 14.87 4.50 -9.79
C LEU A 160 14.95 3.20 -10.61
N VAL A 161 13.86 2.43 -10.68
CA VAL A 161 13.77 1.22 -11.51
C VAL A 161 13.95 1.55 -13.00
N SER A 162 13.28 2.59 -13.49
CA SER A 162 13.37 3.03 -14.89
C SER A 162 14.77 3.55 -15.24
N ILE A 163 15.37 4.36 -14.35
CA ILE A 163 16.75 4.88 -14.53
C ILE A 163 17.76 3.72 -14.46
N GLY A 164 17.62 2.82 -13.50
CA GLY A 164 18.45 1.63 -13.35
C GLY A 164 18.39 0.74 -14.59
N THR A 165 17.19 0.57 -15.16
CA THR A 165 16.98 -0.13 -16.42
C THR A 165 17.72 0.56 -17.57
N ALA A 166 17.59 1.89 -17.69
CA ALA A 166 18.31 2.64 -18.73
C ALA A 166 19.83 2.52 -18.60
N ILE A 167 20.37 2.66 -17.38
CA ILE A 167 21.81 2.51 -17.10
C ILE A 167 22.27 1.09 -17.44
N GLY A 168 21.51 0.08 -17.02
CA GLY A 168 21.83 -1.31 -17.32
C GLY A 168 21.81 -1.59 -18.83
N LEU A 169 20.87 -1.01 -19.57
CA LEU A 169 20.80 -1.14 -21.03
C LEU A 169 21.97 -0.48 -21.76
N ILE A 170 22.67 0.51 -21.18
CA ILE A 170 23.91 1.04 -21.77
C ILE A 170 24.95 -0.07 -21.96
N PHE A 171 25.05 -1.01 -21.02
CA PHE A 171 26.00 -2.14 -21.12
C PHE A 171 25.68 -3.08 -22.29
N THR A 172 24.41 -3.18 -22.69
CA THR A 172 24.02 -3.96 -23.87
C THR A 172 24.64 -3.41 -25.16
N GLN A 173 24.82 -2.09 -25.24
CA GLN A 173 25.42 -1.42 -26.40
C GLN A 173 26.95 -1.55 -26.43
N ILE A 174 27.58 -1.86 -25.29
CA ILE A 174 29.04 -2.04 -25.15
C ILE A 174 29.42 -3.53 -25.29
N GLY A 175 28.50 -4.36 -25.80
CA GLY A 175 28.75 -5.77 -26.10
C GLY A 175 28.36 -6.75 -24.98
N MET A 176 27.55 -6.33 -24.01
CA MET A 176 27.00 -7.21 -22.96
C MET A 176 25.47 -7.36 -23.08
N PRO A 177 24.94 -7.98 -24.15
CA PRO A 177 23.49 -8.09 -24.38
C PRO A 177 22.77 -8.92 -23.30
N ILE A 178 23.48 -9.84 -22.62
CA ILE A 178 22.95 -10.62 -21.49
C ILE A 178 22.39 -9.75 -20.35
N VAL A 179 22.87 -8.50 -20.22
CA VAL A 179 22.44 -7.57 -19.17
C VAL A 179 20.94 -7.27 -19.27
N ASP A 180 20.37 -7.18 -20.48
CA ASP A 180 18.91 -6.98 -20.66
C ASP A 180 18.10 -8.11 -20.01
N THR A 181 18.50 -9.36 -20.26
CA THR A 181 17.83 -10.55 -19.69
C THR A 181 18.01 -10.64 -18.17
N ILE A 182 19.20 -10.30 -17.66
CA ILE A 182 19.46 -10.27 -16.22
C ILE A 182 18.59 -9.21 -15.54
N LEU A 183 18.54 -7.99 -16.09
CA LEU A 183 17.68 -6.92 -15.57
C LEU A 183 16.21 -7.34 -15.59
N ALA A 184 15.72 -7.88 -16.70
CA ALA A 184 14.35 -8.38 -16.80
C ALA A 184 14.02 -9.41 -15.71
N THR A 185 14.95 -10.32 -15.43
CA THR A 185 14.80 -11.33 -14.38
C THR A 185 14.76 -10.70 -12.99
N ILE A 186 15.65 -9.74 -12.71
CA ILE A 186 15.66 -8.98 -11.44
C ILE A 186 14.35 -8.22 -11.26
N LEU A 187 13.86 -7.56 -12.31
CA LEU A 187 12.58 -6.85 -12.29
C LEU A 187 11.41 -7.80 -12.07
N GLY A 188 11.41 -8.97 -12.71
CA GLY A 188 10.42 -10.02 -12.45
C GLY A 188 10.40 -10.45 -10.98
N LEU A 189 11.57 -10.66 -10.38
CA LEU A 189 11.69 -10.97 -8.95
C LEU A 189 11.22 -9.81 -8.05
N LEU A 190 11.48 -8.56 -8.45
CA LEU A 190 10.99 -7.39 -7.74
C LEU A 190 9.45 -7.32 -7.76
N ILE A 191 8.81 -7.58 -8.92
CA ILE A 191 7.35 -7.64 -9.05
C ILE A 191 6.78 -8.73 -8.14
N ILE A 192 7.40 -9.93 -8.11
CA ILE A 192 6.99 -11.01 -7.20
C ILE A 192 7.10 -10.57 -5.74
N TYR A 193 8.22 -9.94 -5.37
CA TYR A 193 8.43 -9.44 -4.01
C TYR A 193 7.37 -8.42 -3.59
N THR A 194 7.06 -7.45 -4.46
CA THR A 194 6.00 -6.46 -4.23
C THR A 194 4.64 -7.14 -4.09
N GLY A 195 4.28 -8.05 -5.01
CA GLY A 195 3.04 -8.81 -4.95
C GLY A 195 2.91 -9.63 -3.66
N PHE A 196 4.00 -10.28 -3.23
CA PHE A 196 4.02 -11.04 -1.97
C PHE A 196 3.90 -10.15 -0.73
N GLY A 197 4.49 -8.95 -0.76
CA GLY A 197 4.32 -7.94 0.29
C GLY A 197 2.85 -7.56 0.47
N ILE A 198 2.18 -7.22 -0.63
CA ILE A 198 0.74 -6.88 -0.65
C ILE A 198 -0.11 -8.06 -0.16
N PHE A 199 0.22 -9.28 -0.61
CA PHE A 199 -0.44 -10.51 -0.15
C PHE A 199 -0.34 -10.66 1.37
N LYS A 200 0.88 -10.52 1.93
CA LYS A 200 1.14 -10.67 3.37
C LYS A 200 0.38 -9.62 4.19
N GLU A 201 0.40 -8.35 3.75
CA GLU A 201 -0.33 -7.27 4.42
C GLU A 201 -1.85 -7.50 4.39
N SER A 202 -2.37 -7.95 3.25
CA SER A 202 -3.81 -8.24 3.10
C SER A 202 -4.25 -9.41 3.98
N ILE A 203 -3.46 -10.50 4.03
CA ILE A 203 -3.73 -11.63 4.92
C ILE A 203 -3.62 -11.23 6.38
N PHE A 204 -2.59 -10.46 6.76
CA PHE A 204 -2.41 -9.97 8.12
C PHE A 204 -3.66 -9.20 8.58
N ALA A 205 -4.14 -8.25 7.79
CA ALA A 205 -5.36 -7.49 8.11
C ALA A 205 -6.62 -8.37 8.12
N LEU A 206 -6.78 -9.30 7.17
CA LEU A 206 -7.94 -10.20 7.13
C LEU A 206 -7.97 -11.19 8.30
N SER A 207 -6.80 -11.57 8.83
CA SER A 207 -6.63 -12.40 10.02
C SER A 207 -6.80 -11.66 11.35
N ASP A 208 -7.29 -10.41 11.32
CA ASP A 208 -7.40 -9.51 12.48
C ASP A 208 -6.04 -9.22 13.16
N GLY A 209 -4.94 -9.28 12.39
CA GLY A 209 -3.61 -8.85 12.85
C GLY A 209 -3.56 -7.35 13.08
N PHE A 210 -2.85 -6.93 14.12
CA PHE A 210 -2.75 -5.52 14.52
C PHE A 210 -1.33 -5.13 14.94
N ASN A 211 -0.97 -3.86 14.76
CA ASN A 211 0.36 -3.37 15.10
C ASN A 211 0.55 -3.27 16.62
N GLU A 212 1.50 -4.03 17.18
CA GLU A 212 1.77 -4.04 18.62
C GLU A 212 2.19 -2.68 19.20
N ARG A 213 2.88 -1.84 18.41
CA ARG A 213 3.29 -0.49 18.86
C ARG A 213 2.09 0.44 18.95
N GLU A 214 1.18 0.37 17.99
CA GLU A 214 -0.09 1.13 18.04
C GLU A 214 -0.95 0.65 19.22
N LEU A 215 -1.03 -0.66 19.43
CA LEU A 215 -1.77 -1.25 20.55
C LEU A 215 -1.22 -0.79 21.91
N THR A 216 0.11 -0.73 22.04
CA THR A 216 0.76 -0.22 23.26
C THR A 216 0.48 1.27 23.47
N ALA A 217 0.50 2.07 22.40
CA ALA A 217 0.15 3.48 22.48
C ALA A 217 -1.32 3.68 22.88
N PHE A 218 -2.24 2.87 22.34
CA PHE A 218 -3.65 2.90 22.72
C PHE A 218 -3.87 2.52 24.18
N LYS A 219 -3.19 1.49 24.69
CA LYS A 219 -3.22 1.16 26.12
C LYS A 219 -2.82 2.36 26.97
N ASN A 220 -1.76 3.07 26.60
CA ASN A 220 -1.32 4.27 27.33
C ASN A 220 -2.35 5.41 27.26
N TYR A 221 -2.99 5.64 26.11
CA TYR A 221 -4.05 6.66 26.00
C TYR A 221 -5.27 6.31 26.85
N ILE A 222 -5.63 5.03 26.97
CA ILE A 222 -6.76 4.60 27.81
C ILE A 222 -6.43 4.85 29.30
N LEU A 223 -5.18 4.64 29.71
CA LEU A 223 -4.70 4.95 31.06
C LEU A 223 -4.61 6.46 31.36
N GLU A 224 -4.74 7.34 30.37
CA GLU A 224 -4.84 8.79 30.57
C GLU A 224 -6.25 9.23 31.04
N VAL A 225 -7.25 8.35 30.94
CA VAL A 225 -8.64 8.65 31.31
C VAL A 225 -8.81 8.47 32.81
N ASP A 226 -9.43 9.46 33.47
CA ASP A 226 -9.71 9.43 34.90
C ASP A 226 -10.55 8.19 35.27
N ASP A 227 -10.32 7.67 36.48
CA ASP A 227 -10.99 6.50 37.07
C ASP A 227 -10.72 5.14 36.36
N VAL A 228 -9.86 5.11 35.34
CA VAL A 228 -9.28 3.87 34.81
C VAL A 228 -8.05 3.47 35.63
N ILE A 229 -8.15 2.34 36.34
CA ILE A 229 -7.08 1.84 37.23
C ILE A 229 -6.02 1.09 36.41
N ASP A 230 -6.46 0.21 35.51
CA ASP A 230 -5.59 -0.60 34.64
C ASP A 230 -6.33 -1.01 33.36
N VAL A 231 -5.57 -1.50 32.38
CA VAL A 231 -6.09 -2.13 31.16
C VAL A 231 -5.65 -3.59 31.16
N GLN A 232 -6.60 -4.48 31.49
CA GLN A 232 -6.34 -5.91 31.61
C GLN A 232 -6.12 -6.57 30.25
N SER A 233 -6.96 -6.21 29.26
CA SER A 233 -6.83 -6.74 27.90
C SER A 233 -7.16 -5.68 26.87
N ILE A 234 -6.43 -5.66 25.76
CA ILE A 234 -6.70 -4.80 24.62
C ILE A 234 -6.44 -5.60 23.34
N LYS A 235 -7.38 -5.52 22.40
CA LYS A 235 -7.30 -6.18 21.09
C LYS A 235 -7.64 -5.15 20.03
N GLY A 236 -6.76 -4.94 19.07
CA GLY A 236 -7.02 -4.10 17.92
C GLY A 236 -7.27 -4.95 16.69
N ARG A 237 -8.00 -4.43 15.71
CA ARG A 237 -8.08 -4.99 14.37
C ARG A 237 -8.36 -3.92 13.31
N TYR A 238 -7.89 -4.17 12.10
CA TYR A 238 -8.14 -3.31 10.95
C TYR A 238 -9.41 -3.76 10.19
N TYR A 239 -10.28 -2.81 9.88
CA TYR A 239 -11.43 -2.97 8.99
C TYR A 239 -11.27 -2.00 7.82
N GLY A 240 -10.61 -2.43 6.75
CA GLY A 240 -10.17 -1.51 5.69
C GLY A 240 -9.23 -0.46 6.27
N SER A 241 -9.59 0.81 6.13
CA SER A 241 -8.88 1.97 6.72
C SER A 241 -9.34 2.33 8.15
N SER A 242 -10.34 1.64 8.69
CA SER A 242 -10.87 1.89 10.03
C SER A 242 -10.20 1.01 11.09
N ILE A 243 -10.06 1.53 12.30
CA ILE A 243 -9.47 0.82 13.44
C ILE A 243 -10.57 0.47 14.44
N PHE A 244 -10.64 -0.81 14.80
CA PHE A 244 -11.57 -1.34 15.79
C PHE A 244 -10.78 -1.82 16.99
N VAL A 245 -11.24 -1.49 18.21
CA VAL A 245 -10.57 -1.87 19.45
C VAL A 245 -11.56 -2.51 20.40
N ASP A 246 -11.22 -3.65 20.99
CA ASP A 246 -11.92 -4.20 22.14
C ASP A 246 -11.00 -4.07 23.35
N VAL A 247 -11.49 -3.50 24.44
CA VAL A 247 -10.72 -3.27 25.66
C VAL A 247 -11.48 -3.74 26.89
N THR A 248 -10.74 -4.32 27.82
CA THR A 248 -11.18 -4.55 29.20
C THR A 248 -10.44 -3.60 30.12
N ILE A 249 -11.16 -2.65 30.72
CA ILE A 249 -10.62 -1.69 31.68
C ILE A 249 -10.94 -2.15 33.10
N VAL A 250 -10.07 -1.81 34.04
CA VAL A 250 -10.27 -2.07 35.47
C VAL A 250 -10.72 -0.79 36.15
N VAL A 251 -11.83 -0.86 36.88
CA VAL A 251 -12.44 0.28 37.60
C VAL A 251 -12.70 -0.08 39.07
N GLU A 252 -13.00 0.91 39.90
CA GLU A 252 -13.31 0.68 41.32
C GLU A 252 -14.55 -0.23 41.50
N SER A 253 -14.52 -1.12 42.49
CA SER A 253 -15.57 -2.15 42.67
C SER A 253 -16.86 -1.67 43.34
N ASN A 254 -16.85 -0.46 43.90
CA ASN A 254 -17.97 0.17 44.58
C ASN A 254 -18.82 1.07 43.65
N LEU A 255 -18.44 1.21 42.39
CA LEU A 255 -19.16 2.02 41.41
C LEU A 255 -20.52 1.41 41.09
N THR A 256 -21.50 2.27 40.89
CA THR A 256 -22.77 1.92 40.27
C THR A 256 -22.57 1.60 38.78
N LEU A 257 -23.53 0.88 38.18
CA LEU A 257 -23.48 0.58 36.74
C LEU A 257 -23.46 1.85 35.89
N GLU A 258 -24.15 2.91 36.32
CA GLU A 258 -24.19 4.20 35.63
C GLU A 258 -22.83 4.91 35.67
N GLU A 259 -22.17 4.93 36.83
CA GLU A 259 -20.81 5.50 36.97
C GLU A 259 -19.79 4.72 36.12
N ALA A 260 -19.83 3.39 36.15
CA ALA A 260 -18.97 2.57 35.31
C ALA A 260 -19.22 2.79 33.80
N HIS A 261 -20.49 2.99 33.41
CA HIS A 261 -20.84 3.31 32.02
C HIS A 261 -20.29 4.68 31.58
N HIS A 262 -20.32 5.68 32.46
CA HIS A 262 -19.73 6.99 32.17
C HIS A 262 -18.21 6.94 31.97
N ILE A 263 -17.50 6.09 32.73
CA ILE A 263 -16.07 5.86 32.51
C ILE A 263 -15.85 5.22 31.12
N CYS A 264 -16.71 4.26 30.75
CA CYS A 264 -16.66 3.65 29.41
C CYS A 264 -16.84 4.72 28.32
N ASP A 265 -17.88 5.56 28.41
CA ASP A 265 -18.14 6.65 27.46
C ASP A 265 -16.94 7.61 27.34
N ALA A 266 -16.30 7.93 28.47
CA ALA A 266 -15.11 8.79 28.48
C ALA A 266 -13.94 8.14 27.73
N VAL A 267 -13.71 6.84 27.93
CA VAL A 267 -12.72 6.06 27.18
C VAL A 267 -13.07 6.02 25.69
N GLU A 268 -14.33 5.77 25.33
CA GLU A 268 -14.77 5.74 23.94
C GLU A 268 -14.50 7.08 23.24
N GLN A 269 -14.92 8.19 23.86
CA GLN A 269 -14.71 9.53 23.33
C GLN A 269 -13.22 9.89 23.22
N HIS A 270 -12.42 9.53 24.23
CA HIS A 270 -10.98 9.77 24.20
C HIS A 270 -10.32 9.03 23.04
N MET A 271 -10.66 7.75 22.84
CA MET A 271 -10.07 6.91 21.78
C MET A 271 -10.51 7.31 20.38
N HIS A 272 -11.75 7.79 20.21
CA HIS A 272 -12.20 8.38 18.95
C HIS A 272 -11.34 9.58 18.52
N ASN A 273 -10.94 10.43 19.47
CA ASN A 273 -10.04 11.56 19.18
C ASN A 273 -8.62 11.13 18.78
N LYS A 274 -8.21 9.90 19.13
CA LYS A 274 -6.92 9.31 18.76
C LYS A 274 -6.97 8.51 17.45
N GLY A 275 -8.12 8.49 16.76
CA GLY A 275 -8.29 7.85 15.44
C GLY A 275 -8.88 6.45 15.46
N VAL A 276 -9.34 5.95 16.61
CA VAL A 276 -10.10 4.69 16.67
C VAL A 276 -11.51 4.92 16.13
N SER A 277 -11.94 4.09 15.19
CA SER A 277 -13.23 4.26 14.49
C SER A 277 -14.39 3.65 15.27
N SER A 278 -14.15 2.55 15.99
CA SER A 278 -15.10 1.89 16.86
C SER A 278 -14.35 1.22 17.99
N ILE A 279 -14.88 1.33 19.21
CA ILE A 279 -14.31 0.71 20.38
C ILE A 279 -15.41 0.07 21.22
N TYR A 280 -15.14 -1.11 21.76
CA TYR A 280 -15.99 -1.76 22.75
C TYR A 280 -15.24 -1.79 24.08
N VAL A 281 -15.82 -1.17 25.11
CA VAL A 281 -15.23 -1.07 26.44
C VAL A 281 -15.98 -1.99 27.40
N HIS A 282 -15.28 -2.97 27.97
CA HIS A 282 -15.78 -3.83 29.04
C HIS A 282 -15.19 -3.37 30.38
N PRO A 283 -16.01 -2.87 31.34
CA PRO A 283 -15.53 -2.54 32.67
C PRO A 283 -15.49 -3.79 33.56
N GLU A 284 -14.32 -4.07 34.13
CA GLU A 284 -14.08 -5.13 35.11
C GLU A 284 -13.81 -4.50 36.49
N PRO A 285 -14.48 -4.95 37.57
CA PRO A 285 -14.21 -4.41 38.90
C PRO A 285 -12.88 -4.94 39.44
N ALA A 286 -12.10 -4.06 40.08
CA ALA A 286 -10.78 -4.40 40.65
C ALA A 286 -10.77 -5.58 41.65
N SER A 287 -11.92 -5.95 42.22
CA SER A 287 -12.08 -7.08 43.14
C SER A 287 -12.08 -8.46 42.48
N ILE A 288 -12.21 -8.54 41.15
CA ILE A 288 -12.33 -9.79 40.38
C ILE A 288 -11.00 -10.15 39.64
N GLN A 289 -9.92 -9.42 39.91
CA GLN A 289 -8.59 -9.66 39.32
C GLN A 289 -7.93 -10.97 39.72
#